data_AF-A0A073J205-F1
#
_entry.id   AF-A0A073J205-F1
#
_cell.length_a   1.000
_cell.length_b   1.000
_cell.length_c   1.000
_cell.angle_alpha   90.00
_cell.angle_beta   90.00
_cell.angle_gamma   90.00
#
_symmetry.space_group_name_H-M   'P 1'
#
loop_
_entity.id
_entity.type
_entity.pdbx_description
1 polymer ?
#
loop_
_entity_poly.entity_id
_entity_poly.type
_entity_poly.pdbx_seq_one_letter_code
_entity_poly.pdbx_strand_id
1 'polypeptide(L)'
;MALIKCPECGREVSDKAATCPNCGVTIAKSSNQNAMVPQSGNPDTPASSAWGIAAIICGGASLLLPYFVSAFLIPAALICGVVAYKKGQKGLGKLGIIFAICGIIWIAYVSMQMAAIVEDPFGNHSILPWGNQEKPIITLDEFERIKEGMSLQTVEAIIGEKGELISKTNTDGYSVAMYQWVNKNGSNMNALFSNGRLDTKAQFGLR
;
A
#
# COMPACT_ATOMS: atom_id res chain seq x y z
N MET A 1 4.18 -32.30 -57.94
CA MET A 1 2.88 -31.61 -58.11
C MET A 1 2.06 -31.98 -56.89
N ALA A 2 1.84 -31.05 -55.97
CA ALA A 2 1.13 -31.34 -54.75
C ALA A 2 -0.36 -31.02 -54.95
N LEU A 3 -1.21 -31.92 -54.49
CA LEU A 3 -2.65 -31.66 -54.39
C LEU A 3 -2.90 -30.94 -53.06
N ILE A 4 -3.58 -29.80 -53.12
CA ILE A 4 -4.05 -29.04 -51.97
C ILE A 4 -5.56 -29.18 -51.85
N LYS A 5 -6.11 -29.07 -50.64
CA LYS A 5 -7.57 -29.08 -50.45
C LYS A 5 -8.14 -27.70 -50.74
N CYS A 6 -9.19 -27.64 -51.54
CA CYS A 6 -9.96 -26.42 -51.74
C CYS A 6 -10.54 -25.95 -50.40
N PRO A 7 -10.38 -24.67 -50.00
CA PRO A 7 -10.85 -24.17 -48.72
C PRO A 7 -12.38 -24.16 -48.60
N GLU A 8 -13.11 -24.11 -49.73
CA GLU A 8 -14.57 -24.05 -49.73
C GLU A 8 -15.22 -25.43 -49.76
N CYS A 9 -14.81 -26.31 -50.68
CA CYS A 9 -15.47 -27.61 -50.88
C CYS A 9 -14.66 -28.82 -50.39
N GLY A 10 -13.43 -28.61 -49.90
CA GLY A 10 -12.59 -29.65 -49.31
C GLY A 10 -12.01 -30.69 -50.28
N ARG A 11 -12.35 -30.63 -51.58
CA ARG A 11 -11.79 -31.55 -52.60
C ARG A 11 -10.35 -31.19 -52.95
N GLU A 12 -9.58 -32.21 -53.28
CA GLU A 12 -8.20 -32.09 -53.69
C GLU A 12 -8.10 -31.49 -55.09
N VAL A 13 -7.35 -30.39 -55.20
CA VAL A 13 -7.09 -29.64 -56.43
C VAL A 13 -5.59 -29.36 -56.54
N SER A 14 -5.11 -29.19 -57.77
CA SER A 14 -3.69 -28.90 -58.01
C SER A 14 -3.28 -27.56 -57.39
N ASP A 15 -2.12 -27.51 -56.76
CA ASP A 15 -1.48 -26.31 -56.19
C ASP A 15 -1.21 -25.16 -57.18
N LYS A 16 -1.44 -25.41 -58.48
CA LYS A 16 -1.33 -24.42 -59.57
C LYS A 16 -2.66 -24.03 -60.21
N ALA A 17 -3.79 -24.59 -59.77
CA ALA A 17 -5.09 -24.24 -60.33
C ALA A 17 -5.47 -22.82 -59.93
N ALA A 18 -5.77 -21.94 -60.89
CA ALA A 18 -6.25 -20.58 -60.59
C ALA A 18 -7.65 -20.60 -59.96
N THR A 19 -8.44 -21.62 -60.28
CA THR A 19 -9.84 -21.78 -59.85
C THR A 19 -10.16 -23.25 -59.62
N CYS A 20 -10.91 -23.56 -58.56
CA CYS A 20 -11.38 -24.91 -58.27
C CYS A 20 -12.44 -25.34 -59.30
N PRO A 21 -12.23 -26.43 -60.07
CA PRO A 21 -13.19 -26.87 -61.08
C PRO A 21 -14.51 -27.39 -60.48
N ASN A 22 -14.54 -27.70 -59.18
CA ASN A 22 -15.72 -28.25 -58.54
C ASN A 22 -16.69 -27.21 -57.96
N CYS A 23 -16.17 -26.08 -57.47
CA CYS A 23 -17.00 -25.05 -56.83
C CYS A 23 -16.79 -23.65 -57.42
N GLY A 24 -15.84 -23.48 -58.34
CA GLY A 24 -15.60 -22.21 -59.02
C GLY A 24 -14.83 -21.16 -58.20
N VAL A 25 -14.40 -21.45 -56.96
CA VAL A 25 -13.64 -20.48 -56.15
C VAL A 25 -12.21 -20.33 -56.66
N THR A 26 -11.68 -19.10 -56.64
CA THR A 26 -10.32 -18.80 -57.07
C THR A 26 -9.31 -19.24 -56.01
N ILE A 27 -8.34 -20.07 -56.41
CA ILE A 27 -7.27 -20.58 -55.55
C ILE A 27 -6.00 -19.75 -55.86
N ALA A 28 -6.09 -18.43 -55.68
CA ALA A 28 -4.93 -17.55 -55.79
C ALA A 28 -4.10 -17.70 -54.51
N LYS A 29 -2.90 -18.30 -54.61
CA LYS A 29 -1.89 -18.53 -53.54
C LYS A 29 -2.03 -17.61 -52.31
N SER A 30 -2.80 -18.06 -51.33
CA SER A 30 -2.79 -17.53 -49.96
C SER A 30 -1.83 -18.37 -49.13
N SER A 31 -0.54 -18.00 -49.10
CA SER A 31 0.28 -18.36 -47.94
C SER A 31 -0.11 -17.43 -46.79
N ASN A 32 -1.17 -17.86 -46.09
CA ASN A 32 -1.44 -17.62 -44.69
C ASN A 32 -1.48 -16.14 -44.23
N GLN A 33 -2.65 -15.52 -44.39
CA GLN A 33 -3.06 -14.36 -43.60
C GLN A 33 -4.16 -14.81 -42.63
N ASN A 34 -3.81 -14.96 -41.35
CA ASN A 34 -4.75 -14.73 -40.26
C ASN A 34 -4.39 -13.37 -39.62
N ALA A 35 -5.22 -12.39 -39.97
CA ALA A 35 -5.44 -11.06 -39.38
C ALA A 35 -5.57 -11.09 -37.83
N MET A 36 -5.48 -10.02 -37.03
CA MET A 36 -5.09 -8.61 -37.16
C MET A 36 -5.20 -8.00 -35.75
N VAL A 37 -4.08 -7.56 -35.17
CA VAL A 37 -4.00 -6.35 -34.33
C VAL A 37 -2.89 -5.53 -34.96
N PRO A 38 -3.07 -4.22 -35.24
CA PRO A 38 -2.11 -3.50 -36.08
C PRO A 38 -0.76 -3.36 -35.36
N GLN A 39 0.22 -4.15 -35.80
CA GLN A 39 1.62 -3.80 -35.69
C GLN A 39 2.02 -3.12 -37.00
N SER A 40 2.18 -1.81 -36.96
CA SER A 40 3.03 -1.05 -37.86
C SER A 40 4.12 -0.42 -36.97
N GLY A 41 5.41 -0.39 -37.28
CA GLY A 41 6.18 -0.89 -38.41
C GLY A 41 7.62 -0.40 -38.20
N ASN A 42 8.59 -1.25 -38.55
CA ASN A 42 10.04 -1.00 -38.71
C ASN A 42 10.95 -0.91 -37.45
N PRO A 43 12.03 -1.73 -37.34
CA PRO A 43 13.04 -1.64 -36.29
C PRO A 43 14.12 -0.61 -36.65
N ASP A 44 13.72 0.64 -36.88
CA ASP A 44 14.62 1.78 -36.84
C ASP A 44 14.24 2.63 -35.61
N THR A 45 14.30 2.03 -34.43
CA THR A 45 14.26 2.82 -33.19
C THR A 45 15.64 3.44 -33.02
N PRO A 46 15.81 4.79 -33.10
CA PRO A 46 17.07 5.37 -32.69
C PRO A 46 17.21 5.04 -31.21
N ALA A 47 18.29 4.34 -30.83
CA ALA A 47 18.62 3.86 -29.48
C ALA A 47 18.49 4.90 -28.34
N SER A 48 18.20 6.16 -28.67
CA SER A 48 17.81 7.26 -27.80
C SER A 48 16.44 7.10 -27.11
N SER A 49 15.40 6.54 -27.75
CA SER A 49 14.01 6.54 -27.19
C SER A 49 13.76 5.50 -26.12
N ALA A 50 14.55 4.43 -26.10
CA ALA A 50 14.45 3.37 -25.09
C ALA A 50 14.67 3.90 -23.66
N TRP A 51 15.59 4.85 -23.49
CA TRP A 51 15.95 5.40 -22.18
C TRP A 51 14.85 6.26 -21.56
N GLY A 52 14.13 7.04 -22.38
CA GLY A 52 13.01 7.86 -21.90
C GLY A 52 11.77 7.02 -21.57
N ILE A 53 11.50 5.97 -22.35
CA ILE A 53 10.41 5.02 -22.07
C ILE A 53 10.70 4.25 -20.76
N ALA A 54 11.94 3.79 -20.58
CA ALA A 54 12.36 3.13 -19.34
C ALA A 54 12.21 4.06 -18.12
N ALA A 55 12.54 5.35 -18.24
CA ALA A 55 12.38 6.31 -17.15
C ALA A 55 10.91 6.50 -16.73
N ILE A 56 9.98 6.54 -17.69
CA ILE A 56 8.54 6.67 -17.41
C ILE A 56 7.99 5.40 -16.76
N ILE A 57 8.39 4.22 -17.23
CA ILE A 57 7.93 2.94 -16.67
C ILE A 57 8.47 2.76 -15.24
N CYS A 58 9.76 3.01 -15.01
CA CYS A 58 10.35 2.93 -13.68
C CYS A 58 9.76 3.98 -12.73
N GLY A 59 9.53 5.21 -13.22
CA GLY A 59 8.90 6.28 -12.44
C GLY A 59 7.45 5.96 -12.08
N GLY A 60 6.65 5.46 -13.02
CA GLY A 60 5.26 5.05 -12.78
C GLY A 60 5.15 3.84 -11.85
N ALA A 61 5.99 2.81 -12.05
CA ALA A 61 6.01 1.63 -11.18
C ALA A 61 6.43 1.97 -9.74
N SER A 62 7.28 2.99 -9.56
CA SER A 62 7.70 3.45 -8.22
C SER A 62 6.57 4.06 -7.38
N LEU A 63 5.45 4.47 -8.01
CA LEU A 63 4.25 4.95 -7.31
C LEU A 63 3.34 3.82 -6.81
N LEU A 64 3.49 2.61 -7.35
CA LEU A 64 2.63 1.45 -7.04
C LEU A 64 3.35 0.38 -6.22
N LEU A 65 4.69 0.38 -6.18
CA LEU A 65 5.49 -0.63 -5.50
C LEU A 65 5.82 -0.22 -4.05
N PRO A 66 6.07 -1.19 -3.14
CA PRO A 66 6.42 -0.91 -1.76
C PRO A 66 7.62 0.04 -1.69
N TYR A 67 7.59 0.95 -0.71
CA TYR A 67 8.55 2.05 -0.50
C TYR A 67 10.03 1.65 -0.64
N PHE A 68 10.37 0.43 -0.25
CA PHE A 68 11.73 -0.10 -0.39
C PHE A 68 12.19 -0.18 -1.86
N VAL A 69 11.29 -0.49 -2.78
CA VAL A 69 11.59 -0.61 -4.22
C VAL A 69 11.66 0.76 -4.90
N SER A 70 10.81 1.70 -4.48
CA SER A 70 10.83 3.07 -5.04
C SER A 70 12.12 3.81 -4.69
N ALA A 71 12.71 3.56 -3.52
CA ALA A 71 13.99 4.13 -3.12
C ALA A 71 15.15 3.81 -4.09
N PHE A 72 15.14 2.64 -4.73
CA PHE A 72 16.16 2.25 -5.71
C PHE A 72 15.81 2.64 -7.15
N LEU A 73 14.53 2.71 -7.50
CA LEU A 73 14.08 3.03 -8.86
C LEU A 73 14.18 4.52 -9.19
N ILE A 74 14.01 5.41 -8.21
CA ILE A 74 14.01 6.85 -8.45
C ILE A 74 15.40 7.39 -8.85
N PRO A 75 16.53 6.98 -8.22
CA PRO A 75 17.86 7.34 -8.70
C PRO A 75 18.12 6.86 -10.13
N ALA A 76 17.68 5.64 -10.47
CA ALA A 76 17.80 5.10 -11.82
C ALA A 76 16.96 5.92 -12.82
N ALA A 77 15.73 6.29 -12.47
CA ALA A 77 14.86 7.12 -13.29
C ALA A 77 15.44 8.54 -13.52
N LEU A 78 16.05 9.14 -12.49
CA LEU A 78 16.73 10.42 -12.59
C LEU A 78 17.91 10.35 -13.57
N ILE A 79 18.76 9.31 -13.44
CA ILE A 79 19.91 9.10 -14.33
C ILE A 79 19.45 8.89 -15.77
N CYS A 80 18.46 8.03 -16.00
CA CYS A 80 17.88 7.80 -17.32
C CYS A 80 17.27 9.07 -17.92
N GLY A 81 16.56 9.87 -17.12
CA GLY A 81 16.00 11.16 -17.52
C GLY A 81 17.07 12.17 -17.93
N VAL A 82 18.17 12.29 -17.17
CA VAL A 82 19.30 13.17 -17.48
C VAL A 82 20.03 12.71 -18.74
N VAL A 83 20.24 11.40 -18.93
CA VAL A 83 20.85 10.84 -20.14
C VAL A 83 19.98 11.10 -21.36
N ALA A 84 18.65 10.89 -21.27
CA ALA A 84 17.72 11.19 -22.36
C ALA A 84 17.69 12.68 -22.71
N TYR A 85 17.74 13.56 -21.70
CA TYR A 85 17.81 15.01 -21.90
C TYR A 85 19.10 15.43 -22.63
N LYS A 86 20.25 14.87 -22.21
CA LYS A 86 21.55 15.12 -22.86
C LYS A 86 21.64 14.54 -24.28
N LYS A 87 20.96 13.44 -24.57
CA LYS A 87 20.88 12.83 -25.91
C LYS A 87 19.91 13.53 -26.88
N GLY A 88 19.36 14.69 -26.52
CA GLY A 88 18.54 15.52 -27.39
C GLY A 88 17.03 15.26 -27.29
N GLN A 89 16.59 14.30 -26.48
CA GLN A 89 15.16 14.05 -26.22
C GLN A 89 14.62 15.00 -25.13
N LYS A 90 14.73 16.31 -25.38
CA LYS A 90 14.49 17.35 -24.37
C LYS A 90 13.11 17.27 -23.71
N GLY A 91 12.07 16.93 -24.48
CA GLY A 91 10.70 16.79 -23.95
C GLY A 91 10.57 15.62 -22.97
N LEU A 92 10.88 14.40 -23.45
CA LEU A 92 10.75 13.17 -22.68
C LEU A 92 11.72 13.13 -21.48
N GLY A 93 12.95 13.62 -21.67
CA GLY A 93 13.94 13.75 -20.61
C GLY A 93 13.52 14.76 -19.53
N LYS A 94 12.97 15.93 -19.90
CA LYS A 94 12.48 16.92 -18.92
C LYS A 94 11.32 16.36 -18.09
N LEU A 95 10.40 15.64 -18.73
CA LEU A 95 9.29 14.99 -18.05
C LEU A 95 9.78 13.94 -17.05
N GLY A 96 10.73 13.07 -17.46
CA GLY A 96 11.32 12.06 -16.58
C GLY A 96 12.05 12.66 -15.37
N ILE A 97 12.78 13.78 -15.56
CA ILE A 97 13.44 14.48 -14.46
C ILE A 97 12.42 15.06 -13.46
N ILE A 98 11.33 15.66 -13.95
CA ILE A 98 10.27 16.21 -13.07
C ILE A 98 9.66 15.10 -12.22
N PHE A 99 9.28 13.98 -12.83
CA PHE A 99 8.73 12.83 -12.09
C PHE A 99 9.70 12.27 -11.05
N ALA A 100 11.00 12.19 -11.38
CA ALA A 100 12.02 11.75 -10.43
C ALA A 100 12.13 12.71 -9.23
N ILE A 101 12.13 14.03 -9.46
CA ILE A 101 12.20 15.03 -8.37
C ILE A 101 10.95 14.96 -7.49
N CYS A 102 9.76 14.91 -8.09
CA CYS A 102 8.51 14.75 -7.33
C CYS A 102 8.53 13.46 -6.49
N GLY A 103 9.06 12.36 -7.04
CA GLY A 103 9.25 11.11 -6.33
C GLY A 103 10.21 11.23 -5.13
N ILE A 104 11.33 11.95 -5.26
CA ILE A 104 12.26 12.20 -4.14
C ILE A 104 11.57 12.97 -3.03
N ILE A 105 10.82 14.03 -3.37
CA ILE A 105 10.08 14.85 -2.40
C ILE A 105 9.04 13.99 -1.66
N TRP A 106 8.30 13.14 -2.40
CA TRP A 106 7.36 12.20 -1.82
C TRP A 106 8.03 11.20 -0.88
N ILE A 107 9.17 10.62 -1.29
CA ILE A 107 9.94 9.70 -0.44
C ILE A 107 10.38 10.36 0.85
N ALA A 108 10.93 11.58 0.79
CA ALA A 108 11.38 12.31 1.96
C ALA A 108 10.22 12.65 2.91
N TYR A 109 9.07 13.06 2.36
CA TYR A 109 7.86 13.30 3.13
C TYR A 109 7.39 12.04 3.87
N VAL A 110 7.35 10.90 3.17
CA VAL A 110 6.98 9.61 3.78
C VAL A 110 8.02 9.15 4.80
N SER A 111 9.33 9.36 4.56
CA SER A 111 10.39 9.06 5.56
C SER A 111 10.14 9.80 6.87
N MET A 112 9.79 11.08 6.77
CA MET A 112 9.54 11.93 7.93
C MET A 112 8.34 11.45 8.75
N GLN A 113 7.30 10.92 8.09
CA GLN A 113 6.14 10.34 8.77
C GLN A 113 6.42 8.97 9.41
N MET A 114 7.32 8.16 8.84
CA MET A 114 7.69 6.85 9.42
C MET A 114 8.45 6.98 10.76
N ALA A 115 9.16 8.08 10.99
CA ALA A 115 9.87 8.32 12.25
C ALA A 115 8.92 8.32 13.46
N ALA A 116 7.71 8.89 13.30
CA ALA A 116 6.70 8.91 14.34
C ALA A 116 6.13 7.51 14.67
N ILE A 117 6.11 6.60 13.70
CA ILE A 117 5.62 5.22 13.88
C ILE A 117 6.64 4.36 14.62
N VAL A 118 7.95 4.58 14.39
CA VAL A 118 9.01 3.81 15.06
C VAL A 118 9.11 4.16 16.54
N GLU A 119 8.86 5.42 16.91
CA GLU A 119 8.97 5.90 18.28
C GLU A 119 7.82 5.40 19.17
N ASP A 120 6.62 5.21 18.61
CA ASP A 120 5.49 4.58 19.30
C ASP A 120 4.70 3.67 18.34
N PRO A 121 5.11 2.40 18.14
CA PRO A 121 4.47 1.49 17.19
C PRO A 121 3.02 1.14 17.55
N PHE A 122 2.57 1.46 18.77
CA PHE A 122 1.18 1.29 19.22
C PHE A 122 0.44 2.63 19.39
N GLY A 123 1.08 3.74 19.03
CA GLY A 123 0.48 5.06 19.03
C GLY A 123 -0.66 5.13 18.02
N ASN A 124 -1.73 5.84 18.38
CA ASN A 124 -2.86 6.06 17.49
C ASN A 124 -2.51 7.12 16.44
N HIS A 125 -1.70 6.70 15.46
CA HIS A 125 -1.28 7.52 14.32
C HIS A 125 -2.49 7.74 13.41
N SER A 126 -3.21 8.82 13.65
CA SER A 126 -4.33 9.23 12.80
C SER A 126 -3.76 9.71 11.46
N ILE A 127 -3.78 8.84 10.45
CA ILE A 127 -3.29 9.14 9.08
C ILE A 127 -4.14 10.25 8.40
N LEU A 128 -5.25 10.65 9.04
CA LEU A 128 -6.17 11.67 8.56
C LEU A 128 -6.20 12.88 9.52
N PRO A 129 -6.03 14.13 9.01
CA PRO A 129 -6.01 15.34 9.83
C PRO A 129 -7.38 15.73 10.44
N TRP A 130 -8.43 14.96 10.15
CA TRP A 130 -9.82 15.24 10.55
C TRP A 130 -10.41 14.19 11.49
N GLY A 131 -9.56 13.35 12.09
CA GLY A 131 -10.00 12.39 13.09
C GLY A 131 -10.47 13.12 14.34
N ASN A 132 -11.79 13.09 14.60
CA ASN A 132 -12.39 13.53 15.86
C ASN A 132 -11.56 12.99 17.03
N GLN A 133 -10.87 13.88 17.74
CA GLN A 133 -10.19 13.56 18.99
C GLN A 133 -11.30 13.36 20.02
N GLU A 134 -11.81 12.14 20.14
CA GLU A 134 -12.72 11.80 21.23
C GLU A 134 -11.99 11.96 22.56
N LYS A 135 -12.66 12.61 23.52
CA LYS A 135 -12.13 12.85 24.85
C LYS A 135 -11.69 11.49 25.46
N PRO A 136 -10.46 11.36 25.97
CA PRO A 136 -10.02 10.14 26.62
C PRO A 136 -10.87 9.87 27.87
N ILE A 137 -11.12 8.59 28.15
CA ILE A 137 -11.77 8.11 29.38
C ILE A 137 -10.86 8.34 30.58
N ILE A 138 -9.55 8.14 30.41
CA ILE A 138 -8.55 8.39 31.45
C ILE A 138 -7.28 9.01 30.85
N THR A 139 -6.70 9.97 31.56
CA THR A 139 -5.46 10.69 31.23
C THR A 139 -4.32 10.32 32.17
N LEU A 140 -3.08 10.66 31.81
CA LEU A 140 -1.93 10.48 32.70
C LEU A 140 -2.08 11.28 34.00
N ASP A 141 -2.59 12.51 33.91
CA ASP A 141 -2.84 13.38 35.07
C ASP A 141 -3.88 12.79 36.05
N GLU A 142 -4.94 12.15 35.53
CA GLU A 142 -5.93 11.42 36.35
C GLU A 142 -5.29 10.19 37.01
N PHE A 143 -4.51 9.43 36.24
CA PHE A 143 -3.77 8.28 36.75
C PHE A 143 -2.85 8.69 37.90
N GLU A 144 -2.09 9.78 37.77
CA GLU A 144 -1.15 10.24 38.81
C GLU A 144 -1.82 10.73 40.09
N ARG A 145 -3.04 11.28 39.98
CA ARG A 145 -3.85 11.67 41.13
C ARG A 145 -4.36 10.48 41.94
N ILE A 146 -4.54 9.33 41.33
CA ILE A 146 -4.95 8.10 42.00
C ILE A 146 -3.79 7.53 42.83
N LYS A 147 -4.00 7.36 44.13
CA LYS A 147 -3.00 6.83 45.09
C LYS A 147 -3.48 5.53 45.74
N GLU A 148 -2.52 4.71 46.15
CA GLU A 148 -2.76 3.50 46.94
C GLU A 148 -3.66 3.78 48.15
N GLY A 149 -4.48 2.81 48.52
CA GLY A 149 -5.43 2.89 49.63
C GLY A 149 -6.77 3.57 49.30
N MET A 150 -6.90 4.26 48.16
CA MET A 150 -8.16 4.87 47.71
C MET A 150 -9.25 3.82 47.47
N SER A 151 -10.52 4.17 47.71
CA SER A 151 -11.64 3.29 47.35
C SER A 151 -11.93 3.37 45.85
N LEU A 152 -12.60 2.35 45.31
CA LEU A 152 -13.04 2.35 43.90
C LEU A 152 -13.88 3.60 43.58
N GLN A 153 -14.75 4.01 44.49
CA GLN A 153 -15.60 5.20 44.30
C GLN A 153 -14.78 6.49 44.19
N THR A 154 -13.72 6.64 44.99
CA THR A 154 -12.80 7.77 44.87
C THR A 154 -12.05 7.75 43.54
N VAL A 155 -11.62 6.57 43.10
CA VAL A 155 -10.96 6.40 41.79
C VAL A 155 -11.89 6.77 40.65
N GLU A 156 -13.11 6.25 40.62
CA GLU A 156 -14.12 6.58 39.61
C GLU A 156 -14.51 8.06 39.63
N ALA A 157 -14.49 8.71 40.79
CA ALA A 157 -14.73 10.15 40.89
C ALA A 157 -13.58 11.00 40.32
N ILE A 158 -12.34 10.52 40.41
CA ILE A 158 -11.17 11.19 39.80
C ILE A 158 -11.22 11.07 38.28
N ILE A 159 -11.59 9.89 37.77
CA ILE A 159 -11.64 9.58 36.33
C ILE A 159 -12.90 10.17 35.68
N GLY A 160 -14.01 10.19 36.40
CA GLY A 160 -15.32 10.62 35.90
C GLY A 160 -16.08 9.53 35.13
N GLU A 161 -15.51 8.33 35.00
CA GLU A 161 -16.11 7.18 34.34
C GLU A 161 -15.95 5.91 35.20
N LYS A 162 -16.94 5.02 35.13
CA LYS A 162 -16.92 3.76 35.88
C LYS A 162 -15.91 2.77 35.29
N GLY A 163 -15.24 2.02 36.17
CA GLY A 163 -14.30 0.98 35.74
C GLY A 163 -15.00 -0.28 35.27
N GLU A 164 -14.45 -0.93 34.25
CA GLU A 164 -14.88 -2.27 33.83
C GLU A 164 -14.23 -3.31 34.74
N LEU A 165 -15.03 -4.20 35.34
CA LEU A 165 -14.53 -5.28 36.18
C LEU A 165 -13.96 -6.41 35.31
N ILE A 166 -12.66 -6.66 35.42
CA ILE A 166 -11.95 -7.70 34.66
C ILE A 166 -11.97 -9.04 35.38
N SER A 167 -11.74 -9.02 36.70
CA SER A 167 -11.73 -10.23 37.52
C SER A 167 -12.05 -9.91 38.97
N LYS A 168 -12.71 -10.84 39.65
CA LYS A 168 -13.00 -10.75 41.09
C LYS A 168 -12.86 -12.11 41.74
N THR A 169 -12.15 -12.15 42.86
CA THR A 169 -12.01 -13.33 43.71
C THR A 169 -12.38 -12.97 45.13
N ASN A 170 -13.24 -13.78 45.73
CA ASN A 170 -13.59 -13.70 47.14
C ASN A 170 -13.25 -15.05 47.78
N THR A 171 -12.35 -15.04 48.74
CA THR A 171 -11.99 -16.20 49.57
C THR A 171 -12.07 -15.76 51.03
N ASP A 172 -12.23 -16.69 51.97
CA ASP A 172 -12.46 -16.38 53.39
C ASP A 172 -11.54 -15.27 53.91
N GLY A 173 -12.12 -14.10 54.17
CA GLY A 173 -11.44 -12.90 54.68
C GLY A 173 -10.73 -12.00 53.66
N TYR A 174 -10.66 -12.36 52.37
CA TYR A 174 -9.96 -11.59 51.33
C TYR A 174 -10.81 -11.40 50.07
N SER A 175 -10.99 -10.14 49.68
CA SER A 175 -11.63 -9.78 48.40
C SER A 175 -10.61 -9.08 47.51
N VAL A 176 -10.39 -9.61 46.32
CA VAL A 176 -9.50 -9.01 45.31
C VAL A 176 -10.29 -8.78 44.04
N ALA A 177 -10.26 -7.57 43.51
CA ALA A 177 -10.97 -7.20 42.29
C ALA A 177 -10.07 -6.35 41.38
N MET A 178 -9.99 -6.69 40.11
CA MET A 178 -9.24 -5.95 39.10
C MET A 178 -10.21 -5.19 38.20
N TYR A 179 -10.00 -3.89 38.06
CA TYR A 179 -10.76 -3.00 37.19
C TYR A 179 -9.86 -2.42 36.10
N GLN A 180 -10.47 -2.08 34.96
CA GLN A 180 -9.78 -1.50 33.82
C GLN A 180 -10.56 -0.30 33.25
N TRP A 181 -9.81 0.65 32.71
CA TRP A 181 -10.30 1.75 31.88
C TRP A 181 -9.48 1.79 30.59
N VAL A 182 -10.14 1.72 29.43
CA VAL A 182 -9.48 1.69 28.11
C VAL A 182 -9.95 2.85 27.27
N ASN A 183 -9.01 3.68 26.82
CA ASN A 183 -9.26 4.72 25.84
C ASN A 183 -9.41 4.13 24.43
N LYS A 184 -10.11 4.84 23.53
CA LYS A 184 -10.27 4.43 22.13
C LYS A 184 -8.95 4.24 21.37
N ASN A 185 -7.90 4.95 21.78
CA ASN A 185 -6.55 4.84 21.22
C ASN A 185 -5.76 3.61 21.74
N GLY A 186 -6.37 2.76 22.57
CA GLY A 186 -5.74 1.56 23.16
C GLY A 186 -4.97 1.81 24.46
N SER A 187 -4.68 3.07 24.80
CA SER A 187 -4.09 3.40 26.10
C SER A 187 -5.05 3.06 27.24
N ASN A 188 -4.54 2.62 28.37
CA ASN A 188 -5.38 2.09 29.44
C ASN A 188 -4.73 2.17 30.82
N MET A 189 -5.56 1.96 31.83
CA MET A 189 -5.17 1.75 33.22
C MET A 189 -5.82 0.48 33.74
N ASN A 190 -5.04 -0.31 34.49
CA ASN A 190 -5.53 -1.42 35.29
C ASN A 190 -5.29 -1.11 36.78
N ALA A 191 -6.27 -1.45 37.62
CA ALA A 191 -6.23 -1.22 39.06
C ALA A 191 -6.67 -2.46 39.81
N LEU A 192 -5.83 -2.94 40.72
CA LEU A 192 -6.11 -4.04 41.63
C LEU A 192 -6.58 -3.49 42.97
N PHE A 193 -7.75 -3.90 43.41
CA PHE A 193 -8.32 -3.54 44.70
C PHE A 193 -8.33 -4.76 45.61
N SER A 194 -7.73 -4.62 46.79
CA SER A 194 -7.68 -5.62 47.84
C SER A 194 -8.48 -5.10 49.03
N ASN A 195 -9.48 -5.86 49.48
CA ASN A 195 -10.41 -5.50 50.57
C ASN A 195 -11.05 -4.12 50.38
N GLY A 196 -11.40 -3.78 49.13
CA GLY A 196 -12.08 -2.52 48.78
C GLY A 196 -11.17 -1.29 48.68
N ARG A 197 -9.86 -1.46 48.84
CA ARG A 197 -8.86 -0.39 48.70
C ARG A 197 -7.91 -0.68 47.56
N LEU A 198 -7.47 0.36 46.87
CA LEU A 198 -6.50 0.25 45.80
C LEU A 198 -5.18 -0.29 46.36
N ASP A 199 -4.77 -1.42 45.84
CA ASP A 199 -3.54 -2.12 46.23
C ASP A 199 -2.42 -1.79 45.24
N THR A 200 -2.70 -1.94 43.94
CA THR A 200 -1.72 -1.66 42.88
C THR A 200 -2.41 -1.10 41.65
N LYS A 201 -1.73 -0.22 40.91
CA LYS A 201 -2.18 0.29 39.62
C LYS A 201 -1.07 0.20 38.57
N ALA A 202 -1.45 0.01 37.31
CA ALA A 202 -0.56 0.02 36.16
C ALA A 202 -1.22 0.80 35.02
N GLN A 203 -0.39 1.37 34.13
CA GLN A 203 -0.86 2.07 32.95
C GLN A 203 -0.07 1.64 31.72
N PHE A 204 -0.70 1.81 30.55
CA PHE A 204 -0.04 1.68 29.27
C PHE A 204 -0.47 2.81 28.33
N GLY A 205 0.50 3.55 27.79
CA GLY A 205 0.29 4.53 26.72
C GLY A 205 -0.52 5.78 27.10
N LEU A 206 -0.75 6.04 28.40
CA LEU A 206 -1.44 7.26 28.83
C LEU A 206 -0.57 8.50 28.58
N ARG A 207 -1.22 9.59 28.19
CA ARG A 207 -0.62 10.91 27.94
C ARG A 207 -1.39 11.99 28.69
#